data_AF-A0AAE1ECG5-F1
#
_entry.id   AF-A0AAE1ECG5-F1
#
_cell.length_a   1.000
_cell.length_b   1.000
_cell.length_c   1.000
_cell.angle_alpha   90.00
_cell.angle_beta   90.00
_cell.angle_gamma   90.00
#
_symmetry.space_group_name_H-M   'P 1'
#
loop_
_entity.id
_entity.type
_entity.pdbx_description
1 polymer ?
#
loop_
_entity_poly.entity_id
_entity_poly.type
_entity_poly.pdbx_seq_one_letter_code
_entity_poly.pdbx_strand_id
1 'polypeptide(L)'
;MVIVIELKYSSYFNRCVSANERFLLSFSTHWLLSTLEDSEDPVVKTVEPTIKTGRKWKVVEAVDEVKDCLKIKEVIGQTQTDRSSIAKWSSKEEGKEKRDMVINEIRLNEDSRRVQKAVQQPQQGQWANWDNALQKSLTWNEIWQMAPLRISFLIRSLYGLLPSNPNLVRWGKKEDPTFPLCQGRKTTEHALNSCKIAFSQERYTWRHNGVLQEITAM
;
A
#
# COMPACT_ATOMS: atom_id res chain seq x y z
N MET A 1 -1.60 -17.43 -10.54
CA MET A 1 -2.77 -16.53 -10.53
C MET A 1 -2.96 -16.03 -9.10
N VAL A 2 -2.41 -14.87 -8.77
CA VAL A 2 -2.56 -14.24 -7.46
C VAL A 2 -3.80 -13.37 -7.54
N ILE A 3 -4.75 -13.55 -6.63
CA ILE A 3 -5.95 -12.71 -6.54
C ILE A 3 -5.64 -11.59 -5.58
N VAL A 4 -5.46 -10.35 -6.04
CA VAL A 4 -5.33 -9.13 -5.22
C VAL A 4 -6.70 -8.79 -4.66
N ILE A 5 -6.84 -8.78 -3.34
CA ILE A 5 -8.04 -8.20 -2.73
C ILE A 5 -7.83 -6.70 -2.66
N GLU A 6 -8.46 -5.99 -3.59
CA GLU A 6 -8.61 -4.56 -3.44
C GLU A 6 -9.86 -4.33 -2.58
N LEU A 7 -9.63 -3.80 -1.39
CA LEU A 7 -10.70 -3.29 -0.57
C LEU A 7 -11.22 -2.02 -1.26
N LYS A 8 -12.27 -2.15 -2.09
CA LYS A 8 -12.98 -0.98 -2.65
C LYS A 8 -13.67 -0.26 -1.51
N TYR A 9 -12.95 0.67 -0.89
CA TYR A 9 -13.48 1.58 0.08
C TYR A 9 -13.65 2.93 -0.56
N SER A 10 -14.82 3.51 -0.30
CA SER A 10 -15.09 4.93 -0.38
C SER A 10 -13.84 5.72 0.03
N SER A 11 -13.58 6.83 -0.67
CA SER A 11 -12.44 7.77 -0.58
C SER A 11 -11.98 8.18 0.84
N TYR A 12 -12.69 7.73 1.87
CA TYR A 12 -12.42 7.87 3.29
C TYR A 12 -11.43 6.86 3.90
N PHE A 13 -11.16 5.68 3.31
CA PHE A 13 -10.27 4.69 3.97
C PHE A 13 -8.78 4.82 3.59
N ASN A 14 -8.44 5.42 2.43
CA ASN A 14 -7.09 5.97 2.20
C ASN A 14 -6.74 7.03 3.26
N ARG A 15 -7.75 7.59 3.94
CA ARG A 15 -7.60 8.46 5.11
C ARG A 15 -7.34 7.71 6.42
N CYS A 16 -7.70 6.42 6.54
CA CYS A 16 -7.71 5.68 7.81
C CYS A 16 -6.61 4.62 7.96
N VAL A 17 -6.13 3.98 6.88
CA VAL A 17 -5.01 2.99 7.00
C VAL A 17 -3.67 3.65 7.39
N SER A 18 -3.58 4.97 7.24
CA SER A 18 -2.44 5.78 7.68
C SER A 18 -2.78 6.84 8.74
N ALA A 19 -3.96 6.78 9.36
CA ALA A 19 -4.30 7.60 10.51
C ALA A 19 -3.58 7.08 11.78
N ASN A 20 -2.26 7.03 11.73
CA ASN A 20 -1.48 7.28 12.93
C ASN A 20 -1.87 8.70 13.39
N GLU A 21 -2.19 8.91 14.66
CA GLU A 21 -2.37 10.26 15.23
C GLU A 21 -1.24 11.22 14.81
N ARG A 22 -0.03 10.68 14.60
CA ARG A 22 1.14 11.40 14.09
C ARG A 22 0.98 12.03 12.70
N PHE A 23 0.18 11.44 11.80
CA PHE A 23 -0.02 11.97 10.44
C PHE A 23 -1.08 13.06 10.41
N LEU A 24 -2.16 12.92 11.20
CA LEU A 24 -3.14 14.00 11.37
C LEU A 24 -2.49 15.22 12.05
N LEU A 25 -1.63 14.97 13.04
CA LEU A 25 -0.83 16.01 13.68
C LEU A 25 0.18 16.63 12.70
N SER A 26 0.92 15.84 11.90
CA SER A 26 1.88 16.41 10.94
C SER A 26 1.17 17.24 9.87
N PHE A 27 0.04 16.77 9.36
CA PHE A 27 -0.77 17.49 8.38
C PHE A 27 -1.32 18.79 8.95
N SER A 28 -1.88 18.72 10.17
CA SER A 28 -2.37 19.90 10.87
C SER A 28 -1.25 20.92 11.11
N THR A 29 -0.02 20.48 11.40
CA THR A 29 1.11 21.39 11.59
C THR A 29 1.64 22.00 10.29
N HIS A 30 1.64 21.29 9.16
CA HIS A 30 1.99 21.88 7.85
C HIS A 30 0.95 22.92 7.43
N TRP A 31 -0.33 22.57 7.58
CA TRP A 31 -1.43 23.48 7.31
C TRP A 31 -1.33 24.74 8.18
N LEU A 32 -1.08 24.56 9.49
CA LEU A 32 -0.92 25.65 10.43
C LEU A 32 0.27 26.55 10.05
N LEU A 33 1.45 26.00 9.76
CA LEU A 33 2.62 26.78 9.34
C LEU A 33 2.32 27.60 8.10
N SER A 34 1.82 26.93 7.06
CA SER A 34 1.51 27.58 5.79
C SER A 34 0.43 28.66 5.96
N THR A 35 -0.52 28.49 6.88
CA THR A 35 -1.53 29.50 7.19
C THR A 35 -0.95 30.70 7.94
N LEU A 36 0.03 30.48 8.82
CA LEU A 36 0.68 31.55 9.59
C LEU A 36 1.59 32.39 8.70
N GLU A 37 2.31 31.76 7.76
CA GLU A 37 3.16 32.45 6.78
C GLU A 37 2.35 33.36 5.84
N ASP A 38 1.17 32.90 5.41
CA ASP A 38 0.29 33.65 4.50
C ASP A 38 -0.68 34.60 5.24
N SER A 39 -0.58 34.75 6.57
CA SER A 39 -1.47 35.61 7.35
C SER A 39 -1.26 37.08 6.97
N GLU A 40 -2.35 37.83 6.77
CA GLU A 40 -2.29 39.28 6.51
C GLU A 40 -2.06 40.10 7.81
N ASP A 41 -2.23 39.49 8.97
CA ASP A 41 -2.15 40.16 10.27
C ASP A 41 -0.70 40.59 10.59
N PRO A 42 -0.43 41.89 10.77
CA PRO A 42 0.91 42.39 11.06
C PRO A 42 1.48 41.88 12.40
N VAL A 43 0.62 41.56 13.38
CA VAL A 43 1.05 41.00 14.68
C VAL A 43 1.59 39.59 14.48
N VAL A 44 0.91 38.77 13.69
CA VAL A 44 1.33 37.38 13.40
C VAL A 44 2.65 37.36 12.63
N LYS A 45 2.82 38.26 11.67
CA LYS A 45 4.10 38.43 10.94
C LYS A 45 5.25 38.86 11.85
N THR A 46 4.97 39.69 12.86
CA THR A 46 6.00 40.20 13.77
C THR A 46 6.44 39.14 14.79
N VAL A 47 5.51 38.29 15.24
CA VAL A 47 5.76 37.32 16.32
C VAL A 47 6.44 36.04 15.82
N GLU A 48 6.34 35.71 14.53
CA GLU A 48 6.86 34.46 13.91
C GLU A 48 6.69 33.24 14.83
N PRO A 49 5.44 32.84 15.12
CA PRO A 49 5.16 31.84 16.14
C PRO A 49 5.82 30.50 15.82
N THR A 50 6.71 30.06 16.70
CA THR A 50 7.38 28.77 16.57
C THR A 50 6.41 27.62 16.82
N ILE A 51 6.20 26.78 15.80
CA ILE A 51 5.35 25.60 15.93
C ILE A 51 6.10 24.52 16.70
N LYS A 52 5.50 24.05 17.79
CA LYS A 52 6.03 22.91 18.55
C LYS A 52 5.79 21.63 17.77
N THR A 53 6.86 21.10 17.17
CA THR A 53 6.83 19.82 16.45
C THR A 53 7.53 18.74 17.27
N GLY A 54 7.22 17.48 17.00
CA GLY A 54 7.85 16.35 17.68
C GLY A 54 9.33 16.19 17.30
N ARG A 55 10.08 15.42 18.11
CA ARG A 55 11.55 15.24 17.95
C ARG A 55 12.01 14.72 16.57
N LYS A 56 11.13 14.02 15.83
CA LYS A 56 11.45 13.38 14.55
C LYS A 56 10.95 14.15 13.32
N TRP A 57 10.10 15.16 13.51
CA TRP A 57 9.45 15.85 12.41
C TRP A 57 9.66 17.34 12.54
N LYS A 58 10.32 17.93 11.54
CA LYS A 58 10.58 19.36 11.48
C LYS A 58 9.77 19.93 10.33
N VAL A 59 8.71 20.66 10.69
CA VAL A 59 7.69 21.14 9.76
C VAL A 59 8.24 22.24 8.85
N VAL A 60 9.07 23.13 9.39
CA VAL A 60 9.68 24.24 8.64
C VAL A 60 10.56 23.71 7.52
N GLU A 61 11.53 22.84 7.85
CA GLU A 61 12.43 22.20 6.88
C GLU A 61 11.64 21.46 5.78
N ALA A 62 10.62 20.69 6.14
CA ALA A 62 9.80 19.95 5.17
C ALA A 62 8.99 20.86 4.22
N VAL A 63 8.48 21.99 4.73
CA VAL A 63 7.74 22.96 3.91
C VAL A 63 8.69 23.70 2.97
N ASP A 64 9.87 24.08 3.45
CA ASP A 64 10.86 24.79 2.62
C ASP A 64 11.44 23.89 1.53
N GLU A 65 11.78 22.63 1.85
CA GLU A 65 12.19 21.63 0.85
C GLU A 65 11.15 21.49 -0.26
N VAL A 66 9.86 21.46 0.10
CA VAL A 66 8.77 21.34 -0.88
C VAL A 66 8.59 22.61 -1.70
N LYS A 67 8.66 23.80 -1.08
CA LYS A 67 8.65 25.08 -1.81
C LYS A 67 9.78 25.13 -2.83
N ASP A 68 10.97 24.67 -2.48
CA ASP A 68 12.11 24.64 -3.39
C ASP A 68 11.93 23.59 -4.51
N CYS A 69 11.40 22.41 -4.18
CA CYS A 69 11.00 21.42 -5.20
C CYS A 69 9.98 21.99 -6.18
N LEU A 70 9.00 22.76 -5.70
CA LEU A 70 7.97 23.38 -6.54
C LEU A 70 8.56 24.46 -7.45
N LYS A 71 9.46 25.30 -6.96
CA LYS A 71 10.23 26.24 -7.79
C LYS A 71 11.04 25.52 -8.87
N ILE A 72 11.69 24.41 -8.51
CA ILE A 72 12.45 23.59 -9.47
C ILE A 72 11.50 23.02 -10.54
N LYS A 73 10.33 22.51 -10.16
CA LYS A 73 9.30 22.03 -11.11
C LYS A 73 8.79 23.14 -12.02
N GLU A 74 8.70 24.38 -11.53
CA GLU A 74 8.35 25.54 -12.34
C GLU A 74 9.38 25.82 -13.43
N VAL A 75 10.67 25.80 -13.05
CA VAL A 75 11.81 26.07 -13.95
C VAL A 75 11.95 24.97 -15.00
N ILE A 76 11.82 23.70 -14.59
CA ILE A 76 11.93 22.55 -15.49
C ILE A 76 10.75 22.50 -16.47
N GLY A 77 9.60 23.08 -16.09
CA GLY A 77 8.34 22.92 -16.81
C GLY A 77 7.75 21.53 -16.59
N GLN A 78 6.42 21.45 -16.47
CA GLN A 78 5.75 20.16 -16.29
C GLN A 78 5.54 19.46 -17.64
N THR A 79 6.02 18.22 -17.74
CA THR A 79 5.64 17.31 -18.83
C THR A 79 4.28 16.71 -18.51
N GLN A 80 3.36 16.67 -19.48
CA GLN A 80 2.04 16.08 -19.29
C GLN A 80 2.18 14.57 -18.99
N THR A 81 1.83 14.16 -17.77
CA THR A 81 1.93 12.75 -17.35
C THR A 81 0.63 11.97 -17.56
N ASP A 82 -0.52 12.64 -17.76
CA ASP A 82 -1.80 11.97 -17.97
C ASP A 82 -2.85 12.85 -18.69
N ARG A 83 -4.06 12.29 -18.97
CA ARG A 83 -5.21 13.04 -19.57
C ARG A 83 -5.86 14.06 -18.63
N SER A 84 -5.52 14.05 -17.34
CA SER A 84 -5.93 15.07 -16.38
C SER A 84 -5.09 16.33 -16.54
N SER A 85 -5.74 17.48 -16.41
CA SER A 85 -5.13 18.80 -16.53
C SER A 85 -3.85 18.92 -15.69
N ILE A 86 -2.82 19.50 -16.31
CA ILE A 86 -1.57 19.98 -15.69
C ILE A 86 -1.92 20.65 -14.35
N ALA A 87 -1.51 20.04 -13.24
CA ALA A 87 -1.55 20.67 -11.93
C ALA A 87 -0.41 21.70 -11.90
N LYS A 88 -0.70 22.86 -12.50
CA LYS A 88 0.27 23.93 -12.70
C LYS A 88 0.58 24.54 -11.35
N TRP A 89 1.78 24.32 -10.86
CA TRP A 89 2.37 25.22 -9.87
C TRP A 89 2.76 26.51 -10.60
N SER A 90 2.27 27.64 -10.11
CA SER A 90 2.66 28.98 -10.56
C SER A 90 3.13 29.77 -9.36
N SER A 91 4.30 30.41 -9.47
CA SER A 91 4.75 31.39 -8.48
C SER A 91 3.78 32.57 -8.30
N LYS A 92 2.82 32.73 -9.23
CA LYS A 92 1.80 33.79 -9.25
C LYS A 92 0.55 33.45 -8.46
N GLU A 93 0.34 32.18 -8.09
CA GLU A 93 -0.79 31.79 -7.26
C GLU A 93 -0.54 32.25 -5.81
N GLU A 94 -1.52 32.94 -5.23
CA GLU A 94 -1.43 33.54 -3.90
C GLU A 94 -2.49 32.97 -2.95
N GLY A 95 -2.19 33.04 -1.65
CA GLY A 95 -3.11 32.65 -0.59
C GLY A 95 -3.44 31.15 -0.61
N LYS A 96 -4.73 30.81 -0.56
CA LYS A 96 -5.19 29.43 -0.32
C LYS A 96 -4.72 28.43 -1.38
N GLU A 97 -4.71 28.80 -2.65
CA GLU A 97 -4.34 27.89 -3.75
C GLU A 97 -2.88 27.46 -3.66
N LYS A 98 -1.99 28.41 -3.35
CA LYS A 98 -0.56 28.13 -3.10
C LYS A 98 -0.37 27.15 -1.94
N ARG A 99 -1.10 27.35 -0.84
CA ARG A 99 -1.06 26.44 0.31
C ARG A 99 -1.54 25.04 -0.04
N ASP A 100 -2.68 24.95 -0.73
CA ASP A 100 -3.26 23.68 -1.14
C ASP A 100 -2.28 22.90 -2.03
N MET A 101 -1.55 23.58 -2.93
CA MET A 101 -0.50 22.95 -3.73
C MET A 101 0.70 22.48 -2.91
N VAL A 102 1.26 23.32 -2.04
CA VAL A 102 2.38 22.95 -1.15
C VAL A 102 2.01 21.73 -0.31
N ILE A 103 0.81 21.73 0.23
CA ILE A 103 0.29 20.66 1.08
C ILE A 103 0.02 19.38 0.27
N ASN A 104 -0.48 19.51 -0.95
CA ASN A 104 -0.67 18.37 -1.84
C ASN A 104 0.68 17.76 -2.26
N GLU A 105 1.68 18.59 -2.54
CA GLU A 105 3.03 18.13 -2.88
C GLU A 105 3.70 17.41 -1.69
N ILE A 106 3.56 17.93 -0.46
CA ILE A 106 4.01 17.22 0.75
C ILE A 106 3.36 15.83 0.84
N ARG A 107 2.06 15.72 0.54
CA ARG A 107 1.36 14.42 0.54
C ARG A 107 1.94 13.48 -0.52
N LEU A 108 2.13 13.96 -1.74
CA LEU A 108 2.69 13.16 -2.83
C LEU A 108 4.12 12.68 -2.52
N ASN A 109 4.96 13.54 -1.94
CA ASN A 109 6.32 13.19 -1.55
C ASN A 109 6.33 12.13 -0.43
N GLU A 110 5.46 12.28 0.57
CA GLU A 110 5.31 11.30 1.64
C GLU A 110 4.77 9.96 1.13
N ASP A 111 3.79 9.98 0.23
CA ASP A 111 3.28 8.75 -0.40
C ASP A 111 4.35 8.07 -1.26
N SER A 112 5.15 8.84 -2.00
CA SER A 112 6.30 8.33 -2.75
C SER A 112 7.32 7.67 -1.82
N ARG A 113 7.62 8.30 -0.67
CA ARG A 113 8.53 7.74 0.34
C ARG A 113 8.00 6.44 0.94
N ARG A 114 6.69 6.32 1.13
CA ARG A 114 6.04 5.08 1.59
C ARG A 114 6.15 3.98 0.55
N VAL A 115 5.90 4.29 -0.71
CA VAL A 115 6.03 3.34 -1.82
C VAL A 115 7.48 2.88 -1.97
N GLN A 116 8.45 3.80 -1.96
CA GLN A 116 9.88 3.47 -1.99
C GLN A 116 10.26 2.51 -0.85
N LYS A 117 9.78 2.78 0.37
CA LYS A 117 10.01 1.90 1.51
C LYS A 117 9.33 0.55 1.34
N ALA A 118 8.12 0.50 0.77
CA ALA A 118 7.42 -0.75 0.49
C ALA A 118 8.19 -1.60 -0.53
N VAL A 119 8.69 -1.01 -1.61
CA VAL A 119 9.51 -1.72 -2.63
C VAL A 119 10.74 -2.39 -2.00
N GLN A 120 11.34 -1.77 -0.97
CA GLN A 120 12.48 -2.33 -0.23
C GLN A 120 12.10 -3.48 0.73
N GLN A 121 10.81 -3.73 0.97
CA GLN A 121 10.33 -4.77 1.89
C GLN A 121 9.82 -6.00 1.12
N PRO A 122 10.63 -7.05 0.97
CA PRO A 122 10.32 -8.18 0.08
C PRO A 122 9.12 -9.03 0.50
N GLN A 123 8.66 -8.93 1.76
CA GLN A 123 7.48 -9.65 2.24
C GLN A 123 6.30 -8.71 2.52
N GLN A 124 6.50 -7.65 3.30
CA GLN A 124 5.43 -6.71 3.67
C GLN A 124 5.03 -5.81 2.50
N GLY A 125 5.98 -5.49 1.62
CA GLY A 125 5.78 -4.64 0.46
C GLY A 125 5.53 -5.39 -0.84
N GLN A 126 5.17 -6.67 -0.78
CA GLN A 126 4.86 -7.46 -2.00
C GLN A 126 3.78 -6.83 -2.87
N TRP A 127 2.86 -6.08 -2.26
CA TRP A 127 1.81 -5.34 -2.96
C TRP A 127 2.35 -4.35 -4.00
N ALA A 128 3.59 -3.87 -3.86
CA ALA A 128 4.22 -2.98 -4.81
C ALA A 128 4.65 -3.68 -6.13
N ASN A 129 4.66 -5.01 -6.18
CA ASN A 129 5.12 -5.80 -7.32
C ASN A 129 3.99 -6.66 -7.93
N TRP A 130 2.72 -6.31 -7.71
CA TRP A 130 1.54 -7.09 -8.14
C TRP A 130 1.05 -6.75 -9.56
N ASP A 131 1.95 -6.54 -10.51
CA ASP A 131 1.61 -6.07 -11.87
C ASP A 131 0.71 -7.03 -12.67
N ASN A 132 0.78 -8.33 -12.38
CA ASN A 132 0.05 -9.39 -13.11
C ASN A 132 -1.01 -10.10 -12.26
N ALA A 133 -1.40 -9.51 -11.14
CA ALA A 133 -2.29 -10.15 -10.19
C ALA A 133 -3.75 -9.76 -10.50
N LEU A 134 -4.66 -10.74 -10.43
CA LEU A 134 -6.08 -10.52 -10.73
C LEU A 134 -6.72 -9.71 -9.61
N GLN A 135 -7.27 -8.57 -9.97
CA GLN A 135 -8.02 -7.73 -9.05
C GLN A 135 -9.34 -8.41 -8.67
N LYS A 136 -9.56 -8.58 -7.37
CA LYS A 136 -10.84 -8.97 -6.77
C LYS A 136 -11.23 -7.91 -5.79
N SER A 137 -12.32 -7.20 -6.07
CA SER A 137 -12.89 -6.27 -5.09
C SER A 137 -13.65 -7.05 -4.03
N LEU A 138 -13.34 -6.82 -2.75
CA LEU A 138 -14.21 -7.22 -1.64
C LEU A 138 -14.90 -5.98 -1.07
N THR A 139 -16.22 -6.04 -0.97
CA THR A 139 -17.04 -5.03 -0.30
C THR A 139 -17.00 -5.24 1.22
N TRP A 140 -17.28 -4.18 1.97
CA TRP A 140 -17.32 -4.27 3.43
C TRP A 140 -18.36 -5.26 3.94
N ASN A 141 -19.52 -5.30 3.29
CA ASN A 141 -20.58 -6.25 3.62
C ASN A 141 -20.11 -7.70 3.43
N GLU A 142 -19.41 -8.01 2.33
CA GLU A 142 -18.84 -9.35 2.12
C GLU A 142 -17.86 -9.72 3.22
N ILE A 143 -17.01 -8.78 3.65
CA ILE A 143 -16.03 -9.02 4.72
C ILE A 143 -16.74 -9.30 6.05
N TRP A 144 -17.78 -8.52 6.40
CA TRP A 144 -18.55 -8.75 7.61
C TRP A 144 -19.29 -10.08 7.63
N GLN A 145 -19.76 -10.54 6.48
CA GLN A 145 -20.46 -11.83 6.34
C GLN A 145 -19.50 -13.02 6.23
N MET A 146 -18.19 -12.78 6.09
CA MET A 146 -17.21 -13.85 5.98
C MET A 146 -16.79 -14.38 7.36
N ALA A 147 -16.66 -15.70 7.46
CA ALA A 147 -16.07 -16.33 8.63
C ALA A 147 -14.65 -15.76 8.91
N PRO A 148 -14.28 -15.45 10.17
CA PRO A 148 -13.00 -14.85 10.50
C PRO A 148 -11.78 -15.63 9.97
N LEU A 149 -11.85 -16.96 10.00
CA LEU A 149 -10.79 -17.84 9.48
C LEU A 149 -10.62 -17.71 7.96
N ARG A 150 -11.70 -17.46 7.22
CA ARG A 150 -11.65 -17.25 5.76
C ARG A 150 -10.96 -15.94 5.43
N ILE A 151 -11.26 -14.88 6.17
CA ILE A 151 -10.61 -13.57 6.01
C ILE A 151 -9.12 -13.69 6.33
N SER A 152 -8.78 -14.31 7.46
CA SER A 152 -7.39 -14.54 7.86
C SER A 152 -6.63 -15.34 6.81
N PHE A 153 -7.23 -16.41 6.28
CA PHE A 153 -6.65 -17.22 5.21
C PHE A 153 -6.38 -16.41 3.95
N LEU A 154 -7.33 -15.58 3.50
CA LEU A 154 -7.19 -14.76 2.30
C LEU A 154 -6.10 -13.70 2.44
N ILE A 155 -6.04 -12.99 3.57
CA ILE A 155 -4.98 -12.01 3.82
C ILE A 155 -3.62 -12.71 3.87
N ARG A 156 -3.53 -13.86 4.54
CA ARG A 156 -2.27 -14.62 4.62
C ARG A 156 -1.87 -15.26 3.30
N SER A 157 -2.81 -15.66 2.44
CA SER A 157 -2.48 -16.21 1.12
C SER A 157 -1.92 -15.14 0.19
N LEU A 158 -2.52 -13.95 0.20
CA LEU A 158 -2.12 -12.76 -0.52
C LEU A 158 -0.67 -12.35 -0.27
N TYR A 159 -0.35 -12.14 1.01
CA TYR A 159 1.00 -11.73 1.43
C TYR A 159 1.98 -12.89 1.53
N GLY A 160 1.62 -14.08 1.04
CA GLY A 160 2.46 -15.26 1.10
C GLY A 160 2.92 -15.62 2.52
N LEU A 161 2.04 -15.50 3.52
CA LEU A 161 2.28 -15.77 4.95
C LEU A 161 1.76 -17.13 5.41
N LEU A 162 1.15 -17.92 4.52
CA LEU A 162 0.73 -19.29 4.85
C LEU A 162 1.94 -20.20 5.11
N PRO A 163 1.78 -21.31 5.85
CA PRO A 163 2.84 -22.27 6.14
C PRO A 163 3.23 -23.10 4.90
N SER A 164 3.82 -22.43 3.91
CA SER A 164 4.44 -23.05 2.74
C SER A 164 5.88 -23.48 3.07
N ASN A 165 6.43 -24.50 2.40
CA ASN A 165 7.81 -24.94 2.62
C ASN A 165 8.85 -23.81 2.65
N PRO A 166 8.90 -22.86 1.68
CA PRO A 166 9.86 -21.76 1.75
C PRO A 166 9.65 -20.84 2.96
N ASN A 167 8.40 -20.67 3.43
CA ASN A 167 8.13 -19.91 4.65
C ASN A 167 8.53 -20.69 5.90
N LEU A 168 8.32 -22.00 5.93
CA LEU A 168 8.76 -22.85 7.04
C LEU A 168 10.29 -22.81 7.19
N VAL A 169 11.04 -22.80 6.08
CA VAL A 169 12.49 -22.59 6.11
C VAL A 169 12.84 -21.20 6.63
N ARG A 170 12.16 -20.16 6.13
CA ARG A 170 12.37 -18.78 6.61
C ARG A 170 12.08 -18.63 8.11
N TRP A 171 11.12 -19.39 8.65
CA TRP A 171 10.78 -19.40 10.07
C TRP A 171 11.66 -20.34 10.91
N GLY A 172 12.67 -20.98 10.32
CA GLY A 172 13.55 -21.92 11.02
C GLY A 172 12.86 -23.23 11.44
N LYS A 173 11.72 -23.58 10.85
CA LYS A 173 10.95 -24.80 11.15
C LYS A 173 11.29 -25.98 10.24
N LYS A 174 12.04 -25.75 9.17
CA LYS A 174 12.48 -26.77 8.20
C LYS A 174 13.82 -26.34 7.59
N GLU A 175 14.65 -27.29 7.17
CA GLU A 175 15.94 -27.00 6.55
C GLU A 175 15.83 -26.82 5.03
N ASP A 176 15.06 -27.69 4.37
CA ASP A 176 14.96 -27.71 2.90
C ASP A 176 13.62 -27.15 2.37
N PRO A 177 13.64 -26.12 1.49
CA PRO A 177 12.43 -25.56 0.87
C PRO A 177 11.82 -26.47 -0.20
N THR A 178 12.53 -27.52 -0.63
CA THR A 178 12.11 -28.42 -1.70
C THR A 178 10.88 -29.23 -1.28
N PHE A 179 9.97 -29.41 -2.24
CA PHE A 179 8.78 -30.23 -2.03
C PHE A 179 9.00 -31.64 -2.59
N PRO A 180 8.80 -32.72 -1.80
CA PRO A 180 9.10 -34.08 -2.24
C PRO A 180 8.39 -34.53 -3.53
N LEU A 181 7.18 -34.02 -3.78
CA LEU A 181 6.39 -34.46 -4.93
C LEU A 181 6.83 -33.85 -6.26
N CYS A 182 7.12 -32.54 -6.26
CA CYS A 182 7.41 -31.81 -7.49
C CYS A 182 8.85 -31.36 -7.63
N GLN A 183 9.67 -31.58 -6.58
CA GLN A 183 11.06 -31.13 -6.44
C GLN A 183 11.27 -29.63 -6.70
N GLY A 184 10.20 -28.85 -6.86
CA GLY A 184 10.20 -27.42 -7.05
C GLY A 184 9.97 -26.67 -5.75
N ARG A 185 10.19 -25.35 -5.80
CA ARG A 185 9.91 -24.44 -4.69
C ARG A 185 8.39 -24.25 -4.55
N LYS A 186 7.80 -24.82 -3.50
CA LYS A 186 6.36 -24.70 -3.23
C LYS A 186 6.02 -23.34 -2.62
N THR A 187 5.93 -22.30 -3.46
CA THR A 187 5.36 -21.02 -3.04
C THR A 187 3.89 -21.19 -2.63
N THR A 188 3.34 -20.23 -1.88
CA THR A 188 1.91 -20.19 -1.57
C THR A 188 1.06 -20.25 -2.84
N GLU A 189 1.50 -19.59 -3.91
CA GLU A 189 0.87 -19.69 -5.22
C GLU A 189 0.88 -21.11 -5.78
N HIS A 190 2.00 -21.83 -5.70
CA HIS A 190 2.07 -23.22 -6.16
C HIS A 190 1.12 -24.13 -5.36
N ALA A 191 0.96 -23.86 -4.07
CA ALA A 191 0.05 -24.62 -3.22
C ALA A 191 -1.43 -24.36 -3.55
N LEU A 192 -1.78 -23.12 -3.90
CA LEU A 192 -3.16 -22.70 -4.15
C LEU A 192 -3.59 -22.82 -5.63
N ASN A 193 -2.66 -22.69 -6.58
CA ASN A 193 -2.91 -22.75 -8.03
C ASN A 193 -2.60 -24.11 -8.64
N SER A 194 -2.65 -25.17 -7.83
CA SER A 194 -2.39 -26.56 -8.21
C SER A 194 -0.97 -26.83 -8.74
N CYS A 195 -0.28 -27.77 -8.08
CA CYS A 195 0.95 -28.37 -8.58
C CYS A 195 0.71 -29.11 -9.90
N LYS A 196 1.49 -28.80 -10.95
CA LYS A 196 1.44 -29.49 -12.26
C LYS A 196 1.61 -31.00 -12.14
N ILE A 197 2.56 -31.46 -11.34
CA ILE A 197 2.79 -32.91 -11.14
C ILE A 197 1.61 -33.56 -10.43
N ALA A 198 1.02 -32.90 -9.42
CA ALA A 198 -0.18 -33.41 -8.76
C ALA A 198 -1.39 -33.44 -9.71
N PHE A 199 -1.48 -32.50 -10.65
CA PHE A 199 -2.51 -32.46 -11.67
C PHE A 199 -2.33 -33.59 -12.70
N SER A 200 -1.12 -33.75 -13.27
CA SER A 200 -0.80 -34.84 -14.21
C SER A 200 -0.96 -36.24 -13.61
N GLN A 201 -0.79 -36.36 -12.30
CA GLN A 201 -1.01 -37.61 -11.56
C GLN A 201 -2.46 -37.76 -11.03
N GLU A 202 -3.38 -36.88 -11.44
CA GLU A 202 -4.81 -36.92 -11.05
C GLU A 202 -5.07 -36.98 -9.53
N ARG A 203 -4.13 -36.49 -8.72
CA ARG A 203 -4.24 -36.59 -7.25
C ARG A 203 -5.36 -35.73 -6.67
N TYR A 204 -5.78 -34.69 -7.38
CA TYR A 204 -6.87 -33.81 -6.94
C TYR A 204 -8.24 -34.48 -7.05
N THR A 205 -8.43 -35.31 -8.07
CA THR A 205 -9.66 -36.06 -8.29
C THR A 205 -9.66 -37.40 -7.56
N TRP A 206 -8.49 -37.90 -7.12
CA TRP A 206 -8.36 -39.21 -6.46
C TRP A 206 -9.38 -39.46 -5.33
N ARG A 207 -9.52 -38.55 -4.35
CA ARG A 207 -10.49 -38.73 -3.27
C ARG A 207 -11.94 -38.69 -3.75
N HIS A 208 -12.24 -37.77 -4.66
CA HIS A 208 -13.57 -37.65 -5.24
C HIS A 208 -13.96 -38.91 -6.02
N ASN A 209 -13.07 -39.37 -6.89
CA ASN A 209 -13.27 -40.56 -7.71
C ASN A 209 -13.35 -41.82 -6.86
N GLY A 210 -12.58 -41.92 -5.77
CA GLY A 210 -12.69 -43.02 -4.81
C GLY A 210 -14.07 -43.06 -4.16
N VAL A 211 -14.60 -41.93 -3.69
CA VAL A 211 -15.96 -41.88 -3.13
C VAL A 211 -17.02 -42.24 -4.17
N LEU A 212 -16.90 -41.74 -5.41
CA LEU A 212 -17.82 -42.09 -6.48
C LEU A 212 -17.79 -43.58 -6.82
N GLN A 213 -16.61 -44.21 -6.81
CA GLN A 213 -16.47 -45.64 -7.04
C GLN A 213 -17.23 -46.45 -5.99
N GLU A 214 -17.09 -46.10 -4.71
CA GLU A 214 -17.84 -46.77 -3.62
C GLU A 214 -19.36 -46.59 -3.76
N ILE A 215 -19.83 -45.40 -4.14
CA ILE A 215 -21.26 -45.13 -4.33
C ILE A 215 -21.82 -45.88 -5.55
N THR A 216 -21.04 -46.00 -6.62
CA THR A 216 -21.48 -46.65 -7.88
C THR A 216 -21.33 -48.18 -7.82
N ALA A 217 -20.54 -48.70 -6.89
CA ALA A 217 -20.38 -50.14 -6.64
C ALA A 217 -21.47 -50.74 -5.73
N MET A 218 -22.36 -49.89 -5.17
CA MET A 218 -23.63 -50.29 -4.53
C MET A 218 -24.74 -50.46 -5.57
#